data_AF-A0A259IER9-F1
#
_entry.id   AF-A0A259IER9-F1
#
_cell.length_a   1.000
_cell.length_b   1.000
_cell.length_c   1.000
_cell.angle_alpha   90.00
_cell.angle_beta   90.00
_cell.angle_gamma   90.00
#
_symmetry.space_group_name_H-M   'P 1'
#
loop_
_entity.id
_entity.type
_entity.pdbx_description
1 polymer ?
#
loop_
_entity_poly.entity_id
_entity_poly.type
_entity_poly.pdbx_seq_one_letter_code
_entity_poly.pdbx_strand_id
1 'polypeptide(L)'
;VDSAKGITNLHSPSDVIVDASMPAMIRVGGKMWGADGRLHDTKAVIPESTFARIYQEMINFCKTHGNFDPKTMGTVPNVGLMAQQAEEYGSHDKTFEIAEAGVARIVADDGTVLLEQNVEEGDIWRMCQVKDAPIRDWVKLAVNRARLSNTPAVFWLDEYRPHEAELIKKVQAYLKDYDLTGVDIQIMSQTRAMRYTLERIIRGKDTISVTGNILRDYLTDLFPIMELGTSAKMLSIVPLMAGGGLFETGAGGSAPKHVQQLVEENHLRWDSLGEFLALAVSLEDIGDKTNNPKVKILARTLDEATGTLLDNNKSPSPRTGELDNRGSQFYLAMYWAQALAAQTEDKELQAHFAPIAKALAENEQKIVAEFKAVQGKPADIGGYFMPDQAKFKSVMCPSATLNDILSKAAVA
;
A
#
# COMPACT_ATOMS: atom_id res chain seq x y z
N VAL A 1 10.42 -6.42 -20.06
CA VAL A 1 9.98 -7.32 -18.97
C VAL A 1 11.12 -8.22 -18.53
N ASP A 2 11.75 -8.92 -19.48
CA ASP A 2 12.97 -9.69 -19.25
C ASP A 2 13.80 -9.69 -20.55
N SER A 3 14.90 -8.92 -20.61
CA SER A 3 15.73 -8.83 -21.83
C SER A 3 16.51 -10.12 -22.10
N ALA A 4 16.90 -10.86 -21.05
CA ALA A 4 17.62 -12.13 -21.20
C ALA A 4 16.74 -13.23 -21.82
N LYS A 5 15.43 -13.17 -21.56
CA LYS A 5 14.44 -14.08 -22.15
C LYS A 5 13.72 -13.50 -23.37
N GLY A 6 14.06 -12.29 -23.81
CA GLY A 6 13.41 -11.62 -24.94
C GLY A 6 11.95 -11.19 -24.69
N ILE A 7 11.50 -11.11 -23.43
CA ILE A 7 10.13 -10.76 -23.08
C ILE A 7 9.94 -9.23 -23.07
N THR A 8 9.13 -8.76 -24.02
CA THR A 8 8.84 -7.33 -24.26
C THR A 8 7.62 -6.83 -23.50
N ASN A 9 7.38 -5.51 -23.53
CA ASN A 9 6.18 -4.86 -22.97
C ASN A 9 4.86 -5.36 -23.59
N LEU A 10 4.90 -5.98 -24.76
CA LEU A 10 3.71 -6.40 -25.51
C LEU A 10 3.47 -7.92 -25.46
N HIS A 11 4.26 -8.66 -24.66
CA HIS A 11 4.12 -10.11 -24.56
C HIS A 11 2.88 -10.54 -23.77
N SER A 12 2.58 -9.86 -22.66
CA SER A 12 1.42 -10.14 -21.83
C SER A 12 0.77 -8.83 -21.34
N PRO A 13 -0.56 -8.70 -21.38
CA PRO A 13 -1.27 -7.51 -20.89
C PRO A 13 -1.02 -7.19 -19.42
N SER A 14 -0.68 -8.18 -18.60
CA SER A 14 -0.49 -8.03 -17.15
C SER A 14 0.95 -7.81 -16.71
N ASP A 15 1.91 -7.82 -17.64
CA ASP A 15 3.33 -7.71 -17.28
C ASP A 15 3.73 -6.28 -16.85
N VAL A 16 3.06 -5.26 -17.39
CA VAL A 16 3.36 -3.85 -17.14
C VAL A 16 2.09 -3.12 -16.72
N ILE A 17 1.93 -2.96 -15.42
CA ILE A 17 0.77 -2.33 -14.78
C ILE A 17 1.14 -0.88 -14.43
N VAL A 18 0.27 0.07 -14.76
CA VAL A 18 0.59 1.51 -14.81
C VAL A 18 0.96 2.11 -13.46
N ASP A 19 0.25 1.72 -12.41
CA ASP A 19 0.44 2.11 -11.01
C ASP A 19 1.84 1.78 -10.48
N ALA A 20 2.37 0.60 -10.80
CA ALA A 20 3.70 0.16 -10.38
C ALA A 20 4.81 0.56 -11.37
N SER A 21 4.53 0.49 -12.68
CA SER A 21 5.54 0.73 -13.72
C SER A 21 5.92 2.19 -13.88
N MET A 22 4.95 3.12 -13.74
CA MET A 22 5.23 4.55 -13.88
C MET A 22 6.13 5.09 -12.77
N PRO A 23 5.88 4.82 -11.46
CA PRO A 23 6.80 5.22 -10.40
C PRO A 23 8.16 4.56 -10.53
N ALA A 24 8.22 3.26 -10.91
CA ALA A 24 9.49 2.57 -11.13
C ALA A 24 10.32 3.26 -12.22
N MET A 25 9.69 3.64 -13.34
CA MET A 25 10.32 4.36 -14.45
C MET A 25 10.79 5.76 -14.03
N ILE A 26 9.96 6.52 -13.32
CA ILE A 26 10.31 7.87 -12.84
C ILE A 26 11.50 7.81 -11.89
N ARG A 27 11.49 6.86 -10.92
CA ARG A 27 12.54 6.72 -9.91
C ARG A 27 13.91 6.40 -10.50
N VAL A 28 13.98 5.64 -11.60
CA VAL A 28 15.24 5.33 -12.29
C VAL A 28 15.64 6.39 -13.31
N GLY A 29 15.20 7.63 -13.13
CA GLY A 29 15.57 8.77 -13.95
C GLY A 29 14.78 8.89 -15.25
N GLY A 30 13.54 8.40 -15.28
CA GLY A 30 12.67 8.50 -16.45
C GLY A 30 12.96 7.48 -17.54
N LYS A 31 13.52 6.31 -17.18
CA LYS A 31 14.08 5.33 -18.12
C LYS A 31 13.45 3.94 -17.97
N MET A 32 13.49 3.16 -19.05
CA MET A 32 13.09 1.74 -19.06
C MET A 32 14.15 0.87 -19.72
N TRP A 33 14.12 -0.43 -19.44
CA TRP A 33 15.09 -1.39 -19.98
C TRP A 33 14.80 -1.74 -21.45
N GLY A 34 15.81 -1.57 -22.31
CA GLY A 34 15.79 -1.95 -23.71
C GLY A 34 16.18 -3.41 -23.96
N ALA A 35 16.14 -3.81 -25.24
CA ALA A 35 16.50 -5.17 -25.66
C ALA A 35 17.97 -5.53 -25.39
N ASP A 36 18.85 -4.52 -25.29
CA ASP A 36 20.26 -4.66 -24.94
C ASP A 36 20.50 -4.84 -23.43
N GLY A 37 19.44 -4.88 -22.62
CA GLY A 37 19.53 -4.95 -21.17
C GLY A 37 20.11 -3.67 -20.55
N ARG A 38 19.93 -2.50 -21.18
CA ARG A 38 20.34 -1.19 -20.65
C ARG A 38 19.16 -0.24 -20.53
N LEU A 39 19.32 0.81 -19.73
CA LEU A 39 18.30 1.84 -19.52
C LEU A 39 18.31 2.88 -20.65
N HIS A 40 17.13 3.19 -21.19
CA HIS A 40 16.90 4.19 -22.23
C HIS A 40 15.74 5.11 -21.87
N ASP A 41 15.74 6.32 -22.42
CA ASP A 41 14.57 7.21 -22.32
C ASP A 41 13.35 6.56 -22.97
N THR A 42 12.18 6.80 -22.39
CA THR A 42 10.92 6.19 -22.85
C THR A 42 9.85 7.22 -23.15
N LYS A 43 9.03 6.92 -24.15
CA LYS A 43 7.70 7.51 -24.32
C LYS A 43 6.70 6.58 -23.64
N ALA A 44 6.33 6.89 -22.40
CA ALA A 44 5.30 6.14 -21.68
C ALA A 44 3.91 6.46 -22.27
N VAL A 45 3.33 5.50 -22.99
CA VAL A 45 2.02 5.66 -23.63
C VAL A 45 0.93 5.29 -22.62
N ILE A 46 0.14 6.28 -22.21
CA ILE A 46 -1.09 6.09 -21.43
C ILE A 46 -2.22 6.69 -22.28
N PRO A 47 -3.02 5.86 -22.98
CA PRO A 47 -3.98 6.37 -23.96
C PRO A 47 -5.03 7.31 -23.36
N GLU A 48 -5.55 6.96 -22.18
CA GLU A 48 -6.58 7.74 -21.50
C GLU A 48 -5.98 8.96 -20.79
N SER A 49 -6.39 10.16 -21.22
CA SER A 49 -5.84 11.43 -20.79
C SER A 49 -6.14 11.81 -19.34
N THR A 50 -7.23 11.25 -18.78
CA THR A 50 -7.78 11.63 -17.47
C THR A 50 -6.70 11.69 -16.40
N PHE A 51 -5.95 10.60 -16.22
CA PHE A 51 -4.93 10.47 -15.18
C PHE A 51 -3.49 10.50 -15.72
N ALA A 52 -3.27 10.32 -17.03
CA ALA A 52 -1.93 10.39 -17.63
C ALA A 52 -1.18 11.69 -17.30
N ARG A 53 -1.93 12.79 -17.20
CA ARG A 53 -1.40 14.15 -17.00
C ARG A 53 -0.68 14.33 -15.65
N ILE A 54 -1.01 13.54 -14.61
CA ILE A 54 -0.34 13.63 -13.30
C ILE A 54 1.11 13.14 -13.38
N TYR A 55 1.36 12.06 -14.12
CA TYR A 55 2.70 11.52 -14.31
C TYR A 55 3.55 12.47 -15.15
N GLN A 56 2.97 13.07 -16.18
CA GLN A 56 3.65 14.09 -16.98
C GLN A 56 4.11 15.28 -16.12
N GLU A 57 3.28 15.69 -15.16
CA GLU A 57 3.61 16.77 -14.24
C GLU A 57 4.79 16.40 -13.33
N MET A 58 4.80 15.19 -12.77
CA MET A 58 5.93 14.71 -11.96
C MET A 58 7.21 14.55 -12.80
N ILE A 59 7.12 14.02 -14.03
CA ILE A 59 8.27 13.92 -14.94
C ILE A 59 8.86 15.30 -15.23
N ASN A 60 8.03 16.29 -15.53
CA ASN A 60 8.47 17.66 -15.77
C ASN A 60 9.08 18.27 -14.50
N PHE A 61 8.52 17.98 -13.33
CA PHE A 61 9.03 18.42 -12.05
C PHE A 61 10.45 17.87 -11.81
N CYS A 62 10.66 16.57 -11.96
CA CYS A 62 11.98 15.94 -11.79
C CYS A 62 13.01 16.43 -12.81
N LYS A 63 12.60 16.72 -14.06
CA LYS A 63 13.49 17.33 -15.06
C LYS A 63 13.99 18.72 -14.65
N THR A 64 13.17 19.49 -13.94
CA THR A 64 13.52 20.85 -13.49
C THR A 64 14.27 20.86 -12.16
N HIS A 65 13.86 20.01 -11.21
CA HIS A 65 14.33 20.06 -9.82
C HIS A 65 15.29 18.92 -9.44
N GLY A 66 15.51 17.96 -10.35
CA GLY A 66 16.27 16.75 -10.05
C GLY A 66 15.43 15.68 -9.34
N ASN A 67 16.11 14.64 -8.86
CA ASN A 67 15.47 13.56 -8.10
C ASN A 67 14.98 14.06 -6.73
N PHE A 68 13.93 13.44 -6.22
CA PHE A 68 13.54 13.62 -4.82
C PHE A 68 14.68 13.17 -3.88
N ASP A 69 14.78 13.82 -2.73
CA ASP A 69 15.67 13.44 -1.64
C ASP A 69 14.84 12.83 -0.49
N PRO A 70 14.85 11.49 -0.34
CA PRO A 70 14.13 10.80 0.73
C PRO A 70 14.49 11.26 2.15
N LYS A 71 15.64 11.93 2.34
CA LYS A 71 16.06 12.41 3.66
C LYS A 71 15.36 13.69 4.11
N THR A 72 14.87 14.48 3.16
CA THR A 72 14.36 15.84 3.43
C THR A 72 12.97 16.10 2.87
N MET A 73 12.48 15.23 1.99
CA MET A 73 11.15 15.36 1.43
C MET A 73 10.05 15.13 2.50
N GLY A 74 8.91 15.79 2.31
CA GLY A 74 7.70 15.52 3.09
C GLY A 74 7.03 14.22 2.65
N THR A 75 5.80 13.99 3.12
CA THR A 75 4.99 12.82 2.78
C THR A 75 3.64 13.18 2.17
N VAL A 76 3.13 12.29 1.31
CA VAL A 76 1.82 12.44 0.65
C VAL A 76 0.94 11.22 0.93
N PRO A 77 0.22 11.20 2.09
CA PRO A 77 -0.79 10.19 2.34
C PRO A 77 -2.00 10.34 1.41
N ASN A 78 -2.82 9.28 1.31
CA ASN A 78 -4.04 9.27 0.51
C ASN A 78 -5.29 8.92 1.33
N VAL A 79 -6.41 9.58 1.01
CA VAL A 79 -7.76 9.22 1.43
C VAL A 79 -8.59 8.94 0.18
N GLY A 80 -8.82 7.65 -0.09
CA GLY A 80 -9.43 7.18 -1.34
C GLY A 80 -10.91 6.83 -1.23
N LEU A 81 -11.71 7.25 -2.21
CA LEU A 81 -13.10 6.84 -2.37
C LEU A 81 -13.17 5.48 -3.08
N MET A 82 -13.43 4.39 -2.34
CA MET A 82 -13.45 3.04 -2.93
C MET A 82 -14.65 2.16 -2.53
N ALA A 83 -15.37 2.54 -1.47
CA ALA A 83 -16.42 1.70 -0.91
C ALA A 83 -17.52 1.37 -1.94
N GLN A 84 -17.94 0.11 -1.95
CA GLN A 84 -18.97 -0.44 -2.85
C GLN A 84 -18.62 -0.34 -4.35
N GLN A 85 -17.38 -0.65 -4.70
CA GLN A 85 -16.87 -0.62 -6.08
C GLN A 85 -17.11 0.74 -6.73
N ALA A 86 -16.67 1.80 -6.05
CA ALA A 86 -16.86 3.17 -6.52
C ALA A 86 -16.17 3.40 -7.86
N GLU A 87 -16.84 4.16 -8.73
CA GLU A 87 -16.32 4.70 -9.99
C GLU A 87 -15.94 3.60 -11.00
N GLU A 88 -14.73 3.62 -11.56
CA GLU A 88 -14.29 2.70 -12.61
C GLU A 88 -14.22 1.24 -12.15
N TYR A 89 -13.96 0.99 -10.86
CA TYR A 89 -13.86 -0.36 -10.29
C TYR A 89 -15.18 -1.13 -10.26
N GLY A 90 -16.30 -0.43 -10.44
CA GLY A 90 -17.63 -1.03 -10.58
C GLY A 90 -18.15 -1.02 -12.01
N SER A 91 -17.33 -0.72 -13.02
CA SER A 91 -17.78 -0.50 -14.40
C SER A 91 -17.73 -1.72 -15.31
N HIS A 92 -17.17 -2.85 -14.84
CA HIS A 92 -16.86 -4.01 -15.69
C HIS A 92 -18.09 -4.61 -16.39
N ASP A 93 -19.19 -4.79 -15.64
CA ASP A 93 -20.48 -5.27 -16.14
C ASP A 93 -21.26 -4.22 -16.97
N LYS A 94 -20.71 -3.01 -17.08
CA LYS A 94 -21.26 -1.85 -17.78
C LYS A 94 -20.29 -1.31 -18.84
N THR A 95 -19.38 -2.15 -19.31
CA THR A 95 -18.42 -1.82 -20.37
C THR A 95 -18.67 -2.71 -21.58
N PHE A 96 -18.80 -2.09 -22.75
CA PHE A 96 -19.18 -2.76 -23.98
C PHE A 96 -18.26 -2.31 -25.13
N GLU A 97 -17.80 -3.27 -25.92
CA GLU A 97 -17.25 -2.99 -27.24
C GLU A 97 -18.43 -2.84 -28.21
N ILE A 98 -18.51 -1.71 -28.89
CA ILE A 98 -19.64 -1.33 -29.73
C ILE A 98 -19.58 -2.11 -31.04
N ALA A 99 -20.65 -2.83 -31.36
CA ALA A 99 -20.71 -3.68 -32.54
C ALA A 99 -21.10 -2.94 -33.83
N GLU A 100 -21.78 -1.80 -33.72
CA GLU A 100 -22.21 -1.00 -34.88
C GLU A 100 -22.35 0.48 -34.50
N ALA A 101 -22.16 1.37 -35.48
CA ALA A 101 -22.29 2.81 -35.27
C ALA A 101 -23.73 3.21 -34.92
N GLY A 102 -23.88 4.13 -33.97
CA GLY A 102 -25.19 4.56 -33.49
C GLY A 102 -25.11 5.48 -32.28
N VAL A 103 -26.10 5.34 -31.39
CA VAL A 103 -26.24 6.19 -30.21
C VAL A 103 -26.49 5.33 -28.97
N ALA A 104 -25.56 5.38 -28.01
CA ALA A 104 -25.70 4.74 -26.71
C ALA A 104 -26.46 5.67 -25.75
N ARG A 105 -27.50 5.17 -25.08
CA ARG A 105 -28.35 5.93 -24.15
C ARG A 105 -28.48 5.26 -22.80
N ILE A 106 -28.52 6.08 -21.75
CA ILE A 106 -28.98 5.68 -20.42
C ILE A 106 -30.37 6.28 -20.24
N VAL A 107 -31.38 5.43 -20.04
CA VAL A 107 -32.80 5.80 -20.01
C VAL A 107 -33.38 5.39 -18.66
N ALA A 108 -34.12 6.29 -18.02
CA ALA A 108 -34.86 6.01 -16.79
C ALA A 108 -36.08 5.12 -17.06
N ASP A 109 -36.65 4.54 -16.00
CA ASP A 109 -37.83 3.66 -16.08
C ASP A 109 -39.06 4.34 -16.71
N ASP A 110 -39.14 5.68 -16.64
CA ASP A 110 -40.21 6.49 -17.23
C ASP A 110 -39.96 6.87 -18.71
N GLY A 111 -38.86 6.42 -19.30
CA GLY A 111 -38.47 6.71 -20.68
C GLY A 111 -37.64 7.99 -20.85
N THR A 112 -37.34 8.73 -19.77
CA THR A 112 -36.49 9.92 -19.83
C THR A 112 -35.05 9.52 -20.17
N VAL A 113 -34.49 10.09 -21.25
CA VAL A 113 -33.07 9.93 -21.58
C VAL A 113 -32.23 10.78 -20.62
N LEU A 114 -31.38 10.12 -19.83
CA LEU A 114 -30.51 10.76 -18.84
C LEU A 114 -29.16 11.16 -19.43
N LEU A 115 -28.55 10.27 -20.22
CA LEU A 115 -27.26 10.46 -20.88
C LEU A 115 -27.33 9.84 -22.29
N GLU A 116 -26.63 10.47 -23.24
CA GLU A 116 -26.57 10.06 -24.64
C GLU A 116 -25.15 10.27 -25.19
N GLN A 117 -24.66 9.33 -25.99
CA GLN A 117 -23.34 9.41 -26.64
C GLN A 117 -23.41 8.78 -28.04
N ASN A 118 -22.91 9.50 -29.05
CA ASN A 118 -22.65 8.91 -30.37
C ASN A 118 -21.47 7.95 -30.28
N VAL A 119 -21.62 6.77 -30.88
CA VAL A 119 -20.63 5.68 -30.85
C VAL A 119 -20.43 5.09 -32.25
N GLU A 120 -19.23 4.60 -32.52
CA GLU A 120 -18.84 3.91 -33.74
C GLU A 120 -18.50 2.44 -33.48
N GLU A 121 -18.45 1.61 -34.53
CA GLU A 121 -18.01 0.22 -34.43
C GLU A 121 -16.57 0.15 -33.87
N GLY A 122 -16.36 -0.70 -32.85
CA GLY A 122 -15.08 -0.87 -32.16
C GLY A 122 -14.82 0.12 -31.02
N ASP A 123 -15.69 1.11 -30.80
CA ASP A 123 -15.59 1.99 -29.62
C ASP A 123 -15.78 1.18 -28.32
N ILE A 124 -15.12 1.62 -27.24
CA ILE A 124 -15.34 1.09 -25.90
C ILE A 124 -16.22 2.08 -25.12
N TRP A 125 -17.50 1.75 -24.95
CA TRP A 125 -18.44 2.54 -24.16
C TRP A 125 -18.54 1.98 -22.74
N ARG A 126 -18.54 2.85 -21.72
CA ARG A 126 -18.69 2.43 -20.32
C ARG A 126 -19.52 3.38 -19.47
N MET A 127 -20.10 2.84 -18.39
CA MET A 127 -20.75 3.60 -17.33
C MET A 127 -20.17 3.27 -15.95
N CYS A 128 -19.94 4.30 -15.14
CA CYS A 128 -19.47 4.21 -13.76
C CYS A 128 -20.55 4.68 -12.77
N GLN A 129 -20.48 4.21 -11.53
CA GLN A 129 -21.41 4.61 -10.47
C GLN A 129 -20.68 4.83 -9.15
N VAL A 130 -21.18 5.77 -8.35
CA VAL A 130 -20.72 5.95 -6.97
C VAL A 130 -21.90 6.38 -6.11
N LYS A 131 -22.05 5.79 -4.92
CA LYS A 131 -23.21 6.00 -4.05
C LYS A 131 -22.96 7.13 -3.06
N ASP A 132 -24.04 7.75 -2.59
CA ASP A 132 -24.00 8.91 -1.68
C ASP A 132 -23.30 8.61 -0.35
N ALA A 133 -23.63 7.47 0.27
CA ALA A 133 -23.09 7.09 1.57
C ALA A 133 -21.56 6.90 1.56
N PRO A 134 -20.95 6.20 0.58
CA PRO A 134 -19.50 6.21 0.35
C PRO A 134 -18.89 7.62 0.27
N ILE A 135 -19.53 8.57 -0.42
CA ILE A 135 -19.00 9.94 -0.58
C ILE A 135 -19.02 10.69 0.76
N ARG A 136 -20.09 10.54 1.55
CA ARG A 136 -20.18 11.14 2.89
C ARG A 136 -19.09 10.62 3.82
N ASP A 137 -18.87 9.31 3.82
CA ASP A 137 -17.83 8.69 4.65
C ASP A 137 -16.42 9.09 4.19
N TRP A 138 -16.19 9.18 2.88
CA TRP A 138 -14.94 9.69 2.31
C TRP A 138 -14.63 11.13 2.73
N VAL A 139 -15.61 12.04 2.69
CA VAL A 139 -15.45 13.42 3.20
C VAL A 139 -15.17 13.44 4.71
N LYS A 140 -15.90 12.62 5.48
CA LYS A 140 -15.67 12.46 6.93
C LYS A 140 -14.22 12.06 7.22
N LEU A 141 -13.73 11.03 6.51
CA LEU A 141 -12.38 10.52 6.69
C LEU A 141 -11.33 11.58 6.34
N ALA A 142 -11.53 12.33 5.25
CA ALA A 142 -10.63 13.42 4.86
C ALA A 142 -10.52 14.50 5.94
N VAL A 143 -11.65 14.98 6.48
CA VAL A 143 -11.68 15.96 7.58
C VAL A 143 -10.98 15.42 8.82
N ASN A 144 -11.27 14.17 9.20
CA ASN A 144 -10.66 13.53 10.37
C ASN A 144 -9.14 13.43 10.23
N ARG A 145 -8.64 12.98 9.07
CA ARG A 145 -7.19 12.87 8.83
C ARG A 145 -6.51 14.23 8.83
N ALA A 146 -7.07 15.22 8.13
CA ALA A 146 -6.53 16.58 8.10
C ALA A 146 -6.43 17.21 9.50
N ARG A 147 -7.43 16.98 10.35
CA ARG A 147 -7.45 17.45 11.74
C ARG A 147 -6.45 16.72 12.62
N LEU A 148 -6.42 15.39 12.58
CA LEU A 148 -5.54 14.57 13.43
C LEU A 148 -4.06 14.81 13.13
N SER A 149 -3.69 14.99 11.87
CA SER A 149 -2.29 15.21 11.48
C SER A 149 -1.91 16.69 11.34
N ASN A 150 -2.86 17.62 11.47
CA ASN A 150 -2.67 19.04 11.21
C ASN A 150 -2.00 19.28 9.83
N THR A 151 -2.48 18.58 8.81
CA THR A 151 -1.92 18.60 7.45
C THR A 151 -2.96 19.07 6.46
N PRO A 152 -2.62 19.96 5.51
CA PRO A 152 -3.54 20.35 4.44
C PRO A 152 -4.01 19.15 3.63
N ALA A 153 -5.33 19.09 3.38
CA ALA A 153 -5.94 18.07 2.55
C ALA A 153 -6.49 18.68 1.25
N VAL A 154 -6.13 18.07 0.13
CA VAL A 154 -6.55 18.53 -1.19
C VAL A 154 -7.44 17.47 -1.81
N PHE A 155 -8.66 17.83 -2.18
CA PHE A 155 -9.54 17.02 -3.03
C PHE A 155 -9.11 17.19 -4.49
N TRP A 156 -8.74 16.09 -5.15
CA TRP A 156 -8.22 16.09 -6.53
C TRP A 156 -9.40 15.89 -7.50
N LEU A 157 -10.14 16.97 -7.73
CA LEU A 157 -11.35 17.00 -8.55
C LEU A 157 -11.24 18.14 -9.57
N ASP A 158 -11.38 17.79 -10.84
CA ASP A 158 -11.39 18.68 -11.99
C ASP A 158 -12.83 19.05 -12.34
N GLU A 159 -13.17 20.33 -12.16
CA GLU A 159 -14.50 20.86 -12.45
C GLU A 159 -14.94 20.68 -13.91
N TYR A 160 -13.98 20.46 -14.82
CA TYR A 160 -14.25 20.22 -16.24
C TYR A 160 -14.59 18.75 -16.54
N ARG A 161 -14.41 17.82 -15.60
CA ARG A 161 -14.92 16.44 -15.72
C ARG A 161 -16.35 16.39 -15.16
N PRO A 162 -17.37 16.04 -15.96
CA PRO A 162 -18.76 16.03 -15.48
C PRO A 162 -18.99 15.20 -14.21
N HIS A 163 -18.35 14.03 -14.11
CA HIS A 163 -18.37 13.18 -12.92
C HIS A 163 -17.84 13.92 -11.67
N GLU A 164 -16.68 14.57 -11.79
CA GLU A 164 -16.03 15.23 -10.67
C GLU A 164 -16.72 16.55 -10.31
N ALA A 165 -17.33 17.24 -11.28
CA ALA A 165 -18.20 18.38 -11.02
C ALA A 165 -19.37 18.02 -10.09
N GLU A 166 -19.98 16.83 -10.26
CA GLU A 166 -21.01 16.33 -9.34
C GLU A 166 -20.43 15.95 -7.97
N LEU A 167 -19.23 15.36 -7.92
CA LEU A 167 -18.54 15.09 -6.66
C LEU A 167 -18.22 16.38 -5.89
N ILE A 168 -17.77 17.44 -6.57
CA ILE A 168 -17.46 18.75 -5.95
C ILE A 168 -18.70 19.29 -5.22
N LYS A 169 -19.88 19.23 -5.85
CA LYS A 169 -21.14 19.66 -5.22
C LYS A 169 -21.39 18.91 -3.90
N LYS A 170 -21.19 17.59 -3.90
CA LYS A 170 -21.37 16.73 -2.72
C LYS A 170 -20.33 17.03 -1.64
N VAL A 171 -19.05 17.15 -2.02
CA VAL A 171 -17.96 17.51 -1.10
C VAL A 171 -18.26 18.86 -0.43
N GLN A 172 -18.60 19.89 -1.19
CA GLN A 172 -18.94 21.21 -0.65
C GLN A 172 -20.19 21.18 0.25
N ALA A 173 -21.16 20.32 -0.05
CA ALA A 173 -22.33 20.15 0.80
C ALA A 173 -21.94 19.51 2.15
N TYR A 174 -21.21 18.40 2.14
CA TYR A 174 -20.91 17.64 3.35
C TYR A 174 -19.82 18.27 4.20
N LEU A 175 -18.90 19.06 3.63
CA LEU A 175 -17.92 19.81 4.41
C LEU A 175 -18.59 20.79 5.40
N LYS A 176 -19.83 21.23 5.14
CA LYS A 176 -20.61 22.09 6.04
C LYS A 176 -21.09 21.36 7.29
N ASP A 177 -21.09 20.03 7.30
CA ASP A 177 -21.51 19.22 8.44
C ASP A 177 -20.39 19.10 9.50
N TYR A 178 -19.20 19.65 9.25
CA TYR A 178 -18.03 19.56 10.12
C TYR A 178 -17.52 20.93 10.56
N ASP A 179 -16.97 20.99 11.77
CA ASP A 179 -16.12 22.12 12.16
C ASP A 179 -14.79 22.05 11.39
N LEU A 180 -14.48 23.11 10.63
CA LEU A 180 -13.24 23.23 9.86
C LEU A 180 -12.25 24.22 10.50
N THR A 181 -12.50 24.66 11.73
CA THR A 181 -11.59 25.56 12.45
C THR A 181 -10.21 24.91 12.60
N GLY A 182 -9.19 25.54 12.03
CA GLY A 182 -7.81 25.03 12.06
C GLY A 182 -7.52 23.90 11.07
N VAL A 183 -8.45 23.58 10.15
CA VAL A 183 -8.27 22.54 9.12
C VAL A 183 -8.18 23.21 7.74
N ASP A 184 -7.08 22.97 7.02
CA ASP A 184 -6.88 23.45 5.64
C ASP A 184 -7.38 22.40 4.63
N ILE A 185 -8.52 22.66 4.00
CA ILE A 185 -9.11 21.81 2.97
C ILE A 185 -9.28 22.60 1.67
N GLN A 186 -8.80 22.04 0.57
CA GLN A 186 -8.83 22.67 -0.75
C GLN A 186 -9.38 21.70 -1.79
N ILE A 187 -9.91 22.23 -2.89
CA ILE A 187 -10.33 21.46 -4.07
C ILE A 187 -9.52 21.95 -5.27
N MET A 188 -8.85 21.05 -5.98
CA MET A 188 -8.01 21.37 -7.13
C MET A 188 -8.12 20.27 -8.20
N SER A 189 -8.01 20.66 -9.48
CA SER A 189 -7.84 19.66 -10.56
C SER A 189 -6.58 18.83 -10.33
N GLN A 190 -6.53 17.61 -10.89
CA GLN A 190 -5.47 16.64 -10.59
C GLN A 190 -4.07 17.20 -10.90
N THR A 191 -3.91 17.93 -11.99
CA THR A 191 -2.61 18.53 -12.38
C THR A 191 -2.18 19.65 -11.44
N ARG A 192 -3.13 20.50 -11.02
CA ARG A 192 -2.87 21.57 -10.04
C ARG A 192 -2.54 20.99 -8.66
N ALA A 193 -3.31 19.98 -8.24
CA ALA A 193 -3.10 19.28 -6.99
C ALA A 193 -1.73 18.57 -6.96
N MET A 194 -1.36 17.91 -8.07
CA MET A 194 -0.04 17.31 -8.24
C MET A 194 1.06 18.37 -8.11
N ARG A 195 1.01 19.47 -8.87
CA ARG A 195 2.00 20.56 -8.75
C ARG A 195 2.09 21.12 -7.33
N TYR A 196 0.96 21.45 -6.71
CA TYR A 196 0.91 21.96 -5.33
C TYR A 196 1.58 21.00 -4.34
N THR A 197 1.28 19.71 -4.49
CA THR A 197 1.84 18.63 -3.67
C THR A 197 3.35 18.51 -3.88
N LEU A 198 3.83 18.53 -5.12
CA LEU A 198 5.27 18.43 -5.45
C LEU A 198 6.07 19.64 -4.94
N GLU A 199 5.50 20.85 -4.99
CA GLU A 199 6.15 22.03 -4.42
C GLU A 199 6.24 21.92 -2.88
N ARG A 200 5.26 21.33 -2.21
CA ARG A 200 5.32 21.11 -0.76
C ARG A 200 6.31 20.02 -0.39
N ILE A 201 6.25 18.89 -1.09
CA ILE A 201 7.03 17.70 -0.74
C ILE A 201 8.54 17.97 -0.81
N ILE A 202 9.03 18.71 -1.82
CA ILE A 202 10.46 19.04 -1.93
C ILE A 202 10.93 20.02 -0.84
N ARG A 203 10.00 20.68 -0.14
CA ARG A 203 10.27 21.61 0.96
C ARG A 203 10.05 20.96 2.34
N GLY A 204 9.98 19.63 2.40
CA GLY A 204 9.77 18.90 3.65
C GLY A 204 8.37 19.07 4.23
N LYS A 205 7.36 19.38 3.40
CA LYS A 205 5.99 19.62 3.86
C LYS A 205 5.03 18.55 3.31
N ASP A 206 4.11 18.15 4.17
CA ASP A 206 3.18 17.07 3.88
C ASP A 206 1.89 17.56 3.22
N THR A 207 1.23 16.72 2.43
CA THR A 207 -0.07 17.05 1.82
C THR A 207 -0.94 15.79 1.76
N ILE A 208 -2.14 15.82 2.33
CA ILE A 208 -3.08 14.71 2.16
C ILE A 208 -3.73 14.83 0.78
N SER A 209 -3.58 13.79 -0.04
CA SER A 209 -4.33 13.63 -1.29
C SER A 209 -5.67 12.97 -1.00
N VAL A 210 -6.77 13.61 -1.39
CA VAL A 210 -8.13 13.10 -1.21
C VAL A 210 -8.73 12.86 -2.58
N THR A 211 -8.86 11.59 -2.98
CA THR A 211 -9.04 11.24 -4.39
C THR A 211 -10.12 10.19 -4.64
N GLY A 212 -10.57 10.10 -5.90
CA GLY A 212 -11.33 8.95 -6.40
C GLY A 212 -10.50 7.65 -6.39
N ASN A 213 -11.14 6.56 -6.81
CA ASN A 213 -10.66 5.19 -6.66
C ASN A 213 -9.41 4.90 -7.50
N ILE A 214 -9.37 5.32 -8.76
CA ILE A 214 -8.18 5.12 -9.62
C ILE A 214 -6.98 5.91 -9.11
N LEU A 215 -7.18 7.16 -8.69
CA LEU A 215 -6.08 7.97 -8.16
C LEU A 215 -5.61 7.51 -6.79
N ARG A 216 -6.49 6.92 -5.96
CA ARG A 216 -6.06 6.24 -4.72
C ARG A 216 -4.97 5.25 -5.07
N ASP A 217 -5.28 4.34 -5.99
CA ASP A 217 -4.38 3.29 -6.48
C ASP A 217 -3.04 3.87 -6.96
N TYR A 218 -3.09 4.82 -7.89
CA TYR A 218 -1.89 5.37 -8.52
C TYR A 218 -1.01 6.13 -7.53
N LEU A 219 -1.61 6.92 -6.64
CA LEU A 219 -0.86 7.78 -5.71
C LEU A 219 -0.28 6.99 -4.54
N THR A 220 -0.94 5.90 -4.11
CA THR A 220 -0.42 5.01 -3.06
C THR A 220 0.75 4.13 -3.53
N ASP A 221 0.97 3.99 -4.83
CA ASP A 221 2.25 3.50 -5.34
C ASP A 221 3.25 4.63 -5.60
N LEU A 222 2.80 5.71 -6.25
CA LEU A 222 3.69 6.78 -6.72
C LEU A 222 4.51 7.42 -5.63
N PHE A 223 3.86 7.96 -4.59
CA PHE A 223 4.56 8.69 -3.54
C PHE A 223 5.38 7.77 -2.62
N PRO A 224 4.85 6.63 -2.16
CA PRO A 224 5.64 5.68 -1.36
C PRO A 224 6.88 5.13 -2.08
N ILE A 225 6.82 4.90 -3.40
CA ILE A 225 8.00 4.48 -4.16
C ILE A 225 9.06 5.59 -4.21
N MET A 226 8.67 6.87 -4.23
CA MET A 226 9.63 7.99 -4.16
C MET A 226 10.17 8.21 -2.75
N GLU A 227 9.31 8.12 -1.73
CA GLU A 227 9.62 8.37 -0.32
C GLU A 227 10.42 7.22 0.33
N LEU A 228 9.93 5.99 0.17
CA LEU A 228 10.41 4.80 0.89
C LEU A 228 11.12 3.80 -0.02
N GLY A 229 11.04 4.03 -1.33
CA GLY A 229 11.58 3.11 -2.32
C GLY A 229 10.75 1.84 -2.54
N THR A 230 9.57 1.75 -1.94
CA THR A 230 8.63 0.63 -2.07
C THR A 230 7.26 1.06 -1.57
N SER A 231 6.18 0.53 -2.15
CA SER A 231 4.81 0.69 -1.67
C SER A 231 4.37 -0.40 -0.68
N ALA A 232 5.24 -1.38 -0.40
CA ALA A 232 4.97 -2.45 0.56
C ALA A 232 5.06 -2.00 2.03
N LYS A 233 5.58 -0.80 2.30
CA LYS A 233 5.84 -0.27 3.65
C LYS A 233 4.85 0.83 4.02
N MET A 234 3.55 0.55 3.88
CA MET A 234 2.49 1.53 4.04
C MET A 234 1.44 1.05 5.02
N LEU A 235 0.83 1.99 5.74
CA LEU A 235 -0.43 1.75 6.44
C LEU A 235 -1.59 1.90 5.46
N SER A 236 -2.31 0.80 5.20
CA SER A 236 -3.56 0.82 4.44
C SER A 236 -4.71 0.44 5.36
N ILE A 237 -5.45 1.46 5.81
CA ILE A 237 -6.52 1.33 6.80
C ILE A 237 -7.84 1.60 6.11
N VAL A 238 -8.79 0.67 6.26
CA VAL A 238 -10.13 0.73 5.71
C VAL A 238 -11.14 0.74 6.85
N PRO A 239 -11.60 1.93 7.29
CA PRO A 239 -12.71 2.03 8.22
C PRO A 239 -13.96 1.46 7.56
N LEU A 240 -14.46 0.32 8.06
CA LEU A 240 -15.64 -0.30 7.48
C LEU A 240 -16.87 0.53 7.87
N MET A 241 -17.78 0.76 6.92
CA MET A 241 -18.99 1.55 7.15
C MET A 241 -19.86 1.01 8.31
N ALA A 242 -19.75 -0.29 8.63
CA ALA A 242 -20.45 -0.93 9.74
C ALA A 242 -19.76 -0.76 11.11
N GLY A 243 -18.67 0.01 11.20
CA GLY A 243 -17.91 0.27 12.44
C GLY A 243 -16.72 -0.68 12.69
N GLY A 244 -16.52 -1.68 11.83
CA GLY A 244 -15.32 -2.53 11.85
C GLY A 244 -14.08 -1.84 11.27
N GLY A 245 -12.93 -2.52 11.31
CA GLY A 245 -11.69 -2.10 10.65
C GLY A 245 -11.16 -3.23 9.77
N LEU A 246 -10.66 -2.88 8.60
CA LEU A 246 -9.85 -3.75 7.75
C LEU A 246 -8.48 -3.08 7.58
N PHE A 247 -7.42 -3.85 7.82
CA PHE A 247 -6.04 -3.37 7.83
C PHE A 247 -5.25 -4.17 6.80
N GLU A 248 -5.03 -3.57 5.64
CA GLU A 248 -4.25 -4.18 4.57
C GLU A 248 -2.75 -3.97 4.86
N THR A 249 -1.96 -5.02 4.68
CA THR A 249 -0.54 -5.05 5.06
C THR A 249 0.38 -4.38 4.04
N GLY A 250 -0.18 -3.76 2.99
CA GLY A 250 0.55 -3.11 1.91
C GLY A 250 -0.30 -3.00 0.65
N ALA A 251 0.13 -2.17 -0.30
CA ALA A 251 -0.59 -1.94 -1.56
C ALA A 251 -0.09 -2.78 -2.74
N GLY A 252 1.04 -3.50 -2.58
CA GLY A 252 1.67 -4.27 -3.64
C GLY A 252 1.11 -5.70 -3.84
N GLY A 253 1.58 -6.37 -4.90
CA GLY A 253 1.22 -7.77 -5.18
C GLY A 253 2.03 -8.81 -4.37
N SER A 254 1.76 -10.10 -4.59
CA SER A 254 2.34 -11.23 -3.84
C SER A 254 3.77 -11.65 -4.25
N ALA A 255 4.47 -10.83 -5.03
CA ALA A 255 5.89 -10.97 -5.39
C ALA A 255 6.34 -12.40 -5.85
N PRO A 256 5.92 -12.90 -7.03
CA PRO A 256 6.25 -14.26 -7.51
C PRO A 256 7.76 -14.55 -7.60
N LYS A 257 8.59 -13.52 -7.84
CA LYS A 257 10.05 -13.63 -7.86
C LYS A 257 10.68 -13.93 -6.48
N HIS A 258 9.94 -13.72 -5.39
CA HIS A 258 10.40 -14.08 -4.04
C HIS A 258 10.21 -15.58 -3.80
N VAL A 259 9.11 -16.16 -4.31
CA VAL A 259 8.86 -17.61 -4.24
C VAL A 259 9.89 -18.38 -5.06
N GLN A 260 10.28 -17.86 -6.23
CA GLN A 260 11.38 -18.44 -7.03
C GLN A 260 12.68 -18.53 -6.21
N GLN A 261 13.05 -17.44 -5.52
CA GLN A 261 14.23 -17.42 -4.66
C GLN A 261 14.14 -18.41 -3.49
N LEU A 262 12.98 -18.51 -2.86
CA LEU A 262 12.74 -19.46 -1.79
C LEU A 262 12.94 -20.91 -2.28
N VAL A 263 12.40 -21.26 -3.44
CA VAL A 263 12.50 -22.63 -3.97
C VAL A 263 13.93 -22.95 -4.46
N GLU A 264 14.60 -22.01 -5.10
CA GLU A 264 15.93 -22.22 -5.68
C GLU A 264 17.05 -22.22 -4.63
N GLU A 265 16.99 -21.30 -3.67
CA GLU A 265 18.08 -21.05 -2.72
C GLU A 265 17.64 -20.89 -1.27
N ASN A 266 16.39 -21.22 -0.94
CA ASN A 266 15.82 -21.19 0.41
C ASN A 266 16.10 -19.88 1.14
N HIS A 267 15.90 -18.77 0.43
CA HIS A 267 16.02 -17.42 0.95
C HIS A 267 14.77 -16.63 0.57
N LEU A 268 14.09 -16.03 1.56
CA LEU A 268 12.88 -15.25 1.34
C LEU A 268 13.13 -13.78 1.66
N ARG A 269 13.24 -12.95 0.62
CA ARG A 269 13.44 -11.49 0.75
C ARG A 269 12.14 -10.67 0.88
N TRP A 270 11.02 -11.32 1.19
CA TRP A 270 9.76 -10.61 1.46
C TRP A 270 9.87 -9.82 2.75
N ASP A 271 9.54 -8.52 2.72
CA ASP A 271 9.59 -7.65 3.88
C ASP A 271 8.21 -7.57 4.54
N SER A 272 8.07 -8.14 5.73
CA SER A 272 6.82 -8.19 6.49
C SER A 272 6.54 -6.91 7.29
N LEU A 273 7.28 -5.82 7.09
CA LEU A 273 7.07 -4.57 7.84
C LEU A 273 5.61 -4.09 7.81
N GLY A 274 4.96 -4.15 6.65
CA GLY A 274 3.56 -3.74 6.54
C GLY A 274 2.59 -4.64 7.30
N GLU A 275 2.92 -5.93 7.51
CA GLU A 275 2.15 -6.83 8.38
C GLU A 275 2.27 -6.40 9.86
N PHE A 276 3.47 -5.97 10.27
CA PHE A 276 3.72 -5.52 11.65
C PHE A 276 2.98 -4.22 11.95
N LEU A 277 3.04 -3.27 11.01
CA LEU A 277 2.32 -2.00 11.10
C LEU A 277 0.79 -2.20 11.11
N ALA A 278 0.26 -3.05 10.22
CA ALA A 278 -1.17 -3.36 10.20
C ALA A 278 -1.64 -4.06 11.48
N LEU A 279 -0.82 -4.96 12.05
CA LEU A 279 -1.13 -5.63 13.32
C LEU A 279 -1.17 -4.64 14.49
N ALA A 280 -0.22 -3.70 14.57
CA ALA A 280 -0.21 -2.68 15.61
C ALA A 280 -1.48 -1.82 15.58
N VAL A 281 -1.86 -1.33 14.40
CA VAL A 281 -3.10 -0.55 14.22
C VAL A 281 -4.35 -1.40 14.49
N SER A 282 -4.35 -2.68 14.10
CA SER A 282 -5.46 -3.59 14.40
C SER A 282 -5.64 -3.80 15.90
N LEU A 283 -4.55 -3.91 16.66
CA LEU A 283 -4.58 -4.01 18.12
C LEU A 283 -5.02 -2.69 18.76
N GLU A 284 -4.56 -1.55 18.25
CA GLU A 284 -5.00 -0.23 18.71
C GLU A 284 -6.52 -0.06 18.53
N ASP A 285 -7.04 -0.35 17.32
CA ASP A 285 -8.47 -0.22 17.00
C ASP A 285 -9.37 -1.09 17.90
N ILE A 286 -9.02 -2.37 18.08
CA ILE A 286 -9.79 -3.25 18.98
C ILE A 286 -9.61 -2.84 20.45
N GLY A 287 -8.41 -2.37 20.84
CA GLY A 287 -8.12 -1.85 22.17
C GLY A 287 -8.96 -0.61 22.51
N ASP A 288 -9.17 0.29 21.55
CA ASP A 288 -10.03 1.46 21.68
C ASP A 288 -11.51 1.08 21.72
N LYS A 289 -11.98 0.26 20.76
CA LYS A 289 -13.39 -0.15 20.67
C LYS A 289 -13.86 -0.97 21.88
N THR A 290 -12.98 -1.79 22.45
CA THR A 290 -13.29 -2.62 23.63
C THR A 290 -12.85 -1.99 24.95
N ASN A 291 -12.18 -0.83 24.90
CA ASN A 291 -11.56 -0.17 26.04
C ASN A 291 -10.65 -1.13 26.85
N ASN A 292 -9.84 -1.95 26.15
CA ASN A 292 -8.99 -2.97 26.75
C ASN A 292 -7.54 -2.47 26.91
N PRO A 293 -7.09 -2.08 28.12
CA PRO A 293 -5.76 -1.51 28.32
C PRO A 293 -4.63 -2.50 28.01
N LYS A 294 -4.81 -3.80 28.24
CA LYS A 294 -3.80 -4.82 27.91
C LYS A 294 -3.52 -4.87 26.41
N VAL A 295 -4.56 -4.74 25.58
CA VAL A 295 -4.42 -4.72 24.13
C VAL A 295 -3.73 -3.44 23.66
N LYS A 296 -4.03 -2.29 24.27
CA LYS A 296 -3.32 -1.04 23.96
C LYS A 296 -1.82 -1.12 24.27
N ILE A 297 -1.45 -1.83 25.35
CA ILE A 297 -0.04 -2.12 25.67
C ILE A 297 0.57 -3.01 24.59
N LEU A 298 -0.13 -4.05 24.10
CA LEU A 298 0.35 -4.89 23.00
C LEU A 298 0.61 -4.07 21.73
N ALA A 299 -0.31 -3.18 21.36
CA ALA A 299 -0.16 -2.29 20.20
C ALA A 299 1.08 -1.38 20.34
N ARG A 300 1.17 -0.61 21.44
CA ARG A 300 2.27 0.32 21.69
C ARG A 300 3.64 -0.38 21.72
N THR A 301 3.72 -1.54 22.39
CA THR A 301 4.98 -2.30 22.46
C THR A 301 5.35 -2.96 21.13
N LEU A 302 4.38 -3.25 20.24
CA LEU A 302 4.65 -3.71 18.89
C LEU A 302 5.19 -2.57 18.01
N ASP A 303 4.67 -1.34 18.18
CA ASP A 303 5.23 -0.15 17.51
C ASP A 303 6.67 0.10 17.95
N GLU A 304 6.96 0.01 19.25
CA GLU A 304 8.34 0.12 19.79
C GLU A 304 9.27 -0.96 19.24
N ALA A 305 8.79 -2.21 19.13
CA ALA A 305 9.53 -3.31 18.55
C ALA A 305 9.82 -3.11 17.06
N THR A 306 8.84 -2.58 16.33
CA THR A 306 8.96 -2.26 14.91
C THR A 306 9.98 -1.14 14.70
N GLY A 307 9.95 -0.09 15.53
CA GLY A 307 10.97 0.97 15.52
C GLY A 307 12.37 0.41 15.80
N THR A 308 12.52 -0.42 16.81
CA THR A 308 13.78 -1.08 17.17
C THR A 308 14.32 -1.98 16.05
N LEU A 309 13.43 -2.66 15.32
CA LEU A 309 13.77 -3.47 14.14
C LEU A 309 14.36 -2.61 13.03
N LEU A 310 13.76 -1.45 12.77
CA LEU A 310 14.22 -0.48 11.76
C LEU A 310 15.55 0.15 12.17
N ASP A 311 15.68 0.62 13.40
CA ASP A 311 16.91 1.26 13.93
C ASP A 311 18.12 0.33 13.86
N ASN A 312 17.90 -0.96 14.12
CA ASN A 312 18.94 -1.99 14.06
C ASN A 312 19.10 -2.64 12.68
N ASN A 313 18.40 -2.14 11.66
CA ASN A 313 18.42 -2.62 10.28
C ASN A 313 18.20 -4.14 10.17
N LYS A 314 17.18 -4.65 10.86
CA LYS A 314 16.83 -6.08 10.91
C LYS A 314 15.73 -6.49 9.91
N SER A 315 15.55 -5.72 8.85
CA SER A 315 14.72 -6.12 7.70
C SER A 315 15.44 -7.15 6.82
N PRO A 316 14.71 -7.92 5.99
CA PRO A 316 15.30 -8.92 5.11
C PRO A 316 16.26 -8.31 4.08
N SER A 317 17.41 -8.94 3.91
CA SER A 317 18.34 -8.68 2.80
C SER A 317 17.82 -9.36 1.53
N PRO A 318 18.14 -8.85 0.32
CA PRO A 318 17.90 -9.58 -0.92
C PRO A 318 18.91 -10.70 -1.19
N ARG A 319 19.99 -10.82 -0.40
CA ARG A 319 21.12 -11.71 -0.66
C ARG A 319 21.09 -12.97 0.21
N THR A 320 21.17 -14.11 -0.44
CA THR A 320 21.34 -15.43 0.21
C THR A 320 22.59 -15.47 1.10
N GLY A 321 22.43 -16.06 2.28
CA GLY A 321 23.44 -16.11 3.34
C GLY A 321 23.33 -14.97 4.35
N GLU A 322 22.50 -13.96 4.09
CA GLU A 322 22.17 -12.86 5.00
C GLU A 322 20.80 -13.08 5.67
N LEU A 323 20.41 -12.16 6.55
CA LEU A 323 19.12 -12.21 7.25
C LEU A 323 17.98 -12.15 6.23
N ASP A 324 17.02 -13.07 6.31
CA ASP A 324 15.85 -13.12 5.44
C ASP A 324 14.56 -12.88 6.24
N ASN A 325 13.39 -13.05 5.62
CA ASN A 325 12.07 -12.86 6.23
C ASN A 325 11.92 -13.55 7.59
N ARG A 326 12.33 -14.82 7.69
CA ARG A 326 12.23 -15.62 8.93
C ARG A 326 13.06 -15.00 10.06
N GLY A 327 14.26 -14.54 9.71
CA GLY A 327 15.13 -13.82 10.62
C GLY A 327 14.52 -12.51 11.12
N SER A 328 13.90 -11.71 10.25
CA SER A 328 13.22 -10.46 10.65
C SER A 328 12.06 -10.71 11.62
N GLN A 329 11.29 -11.78 11.42
CA GLN A 329 10.18 -12.15 12.31
C GLN A 329 10.69 -12.57 13.70
N PHE A 330 11.82 -13.28 13.77
CA PHE A 330 12.49 -13.58 15.04
C PHE A 330 12.91 -12.29 15.77
N TYR A 331 13.56 -11.35 15.08
CA TYR A 331 13.99 -10.10 15.69
C TYR A 331 12.80 -9.28 16.19
N LEU A 332 11.70 -9.20 15.43
CA LEU A 332 10.47 -8.56 15.89
C LEU A 332 9.94 -9.22 17.17
N ALA A 333 9.83 -10.55 17.20
CA ALA A 333 9.35 -11.28 18.38
C ALA A 333 10.24 -11.03 19.61
N MET A 334 11.56 -10.98 19.42
CA MET A 334 12.51 -10.66 20.50
C MET A 334 12.32 -9.23 21.02
N TYR A 335 12.28 -8.23 20.14
CA TYR A 335 12.11 -6.84 20.55
C TYR A 335 10.73 -6.59 21.19
N TRP A 336 9.68 -7.25 20.69
CA TRP A 336 8.34 -7.13 21.26
C TRP A 336 8.25 -7.75 22.65
N ALA A 337 8.82 -8.96 22.84
CA ALA A 337 8.90 -9.58 24.16
C ALA A 337 9.72 -8.71 25.14
N GLN A 338 10.80 -8.09 24.68
CA GLN A 338 11.62 -7.17 25.50
C GLN A 338 10.82 -5.93 25.92
N ALA A 339 10.09 -5.29 24.99
CA ALA A 339 9.24 -4.14 25.29
C ALA A 339 8.12 -4.50 26.28
N LEU A 340 7.47 -5.66 26.10
CA LEU A 340 6.45 -6.19 27.01
C LEU A 340 6.99 -6.54 28.40
N ALA A 341 8.24 -7.00 28.49
CA ALA A 341 8.94 -7.25 29.75
C ALA A 341 9.43 -5.95 30.42
N ALA A 342 9.65 -4.87 29.67
CA ALA A 342 10.16 -3.61 30.17
C ALA A 342 9.05 -2.65 30.64
N GLN A 343 7.86 -2.68 30.02
CA GLN A 343 6.74 -1.82 30.41
C GLN A 343 6.31 -2.02 31.87
N THR A 344 5.76 -0.98 32.48
CA THR A 344 5.41 -0.95 33.92
C THR A 344 3.91 -0.78 34.18
N GLU A 345 3.10 -0.71 33.12
CA GLU A 345 1.65 -0.47 33.16
C GLU A 345 0.87 -1.74 33.56
N ASP A 346 1.28 -2.92 33.08
CA ASP A 346 0.65 -4.20 33.39
C ASP A 346 1.68 -5.22 33.91
N LYS A 347 1.57 -5.55 35.20
CA LYS A 347 2.51 -6.46 35.88
C LYS A 347 2.37 -7.92 35.47
N GLU A 348 1.20 -8.32 35.00
CA GLU A 348 0.94 -9.69 34.57
C GLU A 348 1.60 -9.94 33.21
N LEU A 349 1.39 -9.03 32.24
CA LEU A 349 2.09 -9.04 30.96
C LEU A 349 3.60 -8.97 31.16
N GLN A 350 4.05 -8.08 32.06
CA GLN A 350 5.48 -7.96 32.39
C GLN A 350 6.07 -9.29 32.87
N ALA A 351 5.43 -9.92 33.86
CA ALA A 351 5.89 -11.18 34.43
C ALA A 351 5.82 -12.34 33.42
N HIS A 352 4.81 -12.36 32.56
CA HIS A 352 4.63 -13.37 31.53
C HIS A 352 5.73 -13.29 30.45
N PHE A 353 6.03 -12.09 29.95
CA PHE A 353 6.99 -11.89 28.86
C PHE A 353 8.45 -11.84 29.30
N ALA A 354 8.75 -11.54 30.58
CA ALA A 354 10.11 -11.53 31.11
C ALA A 354 10.93 -12.82 30.83
N PRO A 355 10.44 -14.04 31.14
CA PRO A 355 11.19 -15.27 30.83
C PRO A 355 11.33 -15.52 29.31
N ILE A 356 10.34 -15.12 28.50
CA ILE A 356 10.36 -15.28 27.04
C ILE A 356 11.42 -14.36 26.43
N ALA A 357 11.41 -13.08 26.81
CA ALA A 357 12.38 -12.08 26.36
C ALA A 357 13.82 -12.51 26.68
N LYS A 358 14.04 -13.02 27.90
CA LYS A 358 15.33 -13.56 28.32
C LYS A 358 15.76 -14.75 27.46
N ALA A 359 14.86 -15.73 27.24
CA ALA A 359 15.16 -16.91 26.45
C ALA A 359 15.49 -16.58 24.99
N LEU A 360 14.77 -15.64 24.37
CA LEU A 360 15.04 -15.19 23.00
C LEU A 360 16.41 -14.49 22.92
N ALA A 361 16.73 -13.60 23.86
CA ALA A 361 18.00 -12.88 23.89
C ALA A 361 19.20 -13.82 24.10
N GLU A 362 19.11 -14.76 25.05
CA GLU A 362 20.19 -15.73 25.34
C GLU A 362 20.44 -16.70 24.17
N ASN A 363 19.43 -16.94 23.32
CA ASN A 363 19.51 -17.86 22.18
C ASN A 363 19.64 -17.17 20.81
N GLU A 364 19.83 -15.85 20.75
CA GLU A 364 19.86 -15.07 19.50
C GLU A 364 20.82 -15.68 18.46
N GLN A 365 22.09 -15.87 18.85
CA GLN A 365 23.12 -16.38 17.93
C GLN A 365 22.79 -17.79 17.41
N LYS A 366 22.20 -18.63 18.27
CA LYS A 366 21.83 -20.00 17.91
C LYS A 366 20.68 -20.01 16.91
N ILE A 367 19.64 -19.22 17.16
CA ILE A 367 18.46 -19.11 16.28
C ILE A 367 18.88 -18.56 14.90
N VAL A 368 19.70 -17.50 14.86
CA VAL A 368 20.20 -16.93 13.61
C VAL A 368 21.06 -17.93 12.83
N ALA A 369 21.89 -18.72 13.52
CA ALA A 369 22.68 -19.78 12.88
C ALA A 369 21.80 -20.89 12.28
N GLU A 370 20.72 -21.29 12.97
CA GLU A 370 19.75 -22.27 12.48
C GLU A 370 19.06 -21.78 11.19
N PHE A 371 18.66 -20.50 11.12
CA PHE A 371 18.12 -19.92 9.88
C PHE A 371 19.14 -19.88 8.75
N LYS A 372 20.40 -19.50 9.04
CA LYS A 372 21.44 -19.42 8.02
C LYS A 372 21.81 -20.79 7.44
N ALA A 373 21.76 -21.86 8.25
CA ALA A 373 22.16 -23.21 7.86
C ALA A 373 21.29 -23.83 6.74
N VAL A 374 20.05 -23.34 6.56
CA VAL A 374 19.14 -23.83 5.53
C VAL A 374 19.24 -23.07 4.20
N GLN A 375 19.81 -21.86 4.20
CA GLN A 375 19.95 -21.03 3.00
C GLN A 375 21.00 -21.57 2.03
N GLY A 376 20.86 -21.23 0.75
CA GLY A 376 21.74 -21.65 -0.35
C GLY A 376 21.47 -23.06 -0.87
N LYS A 377 20.40 -23.70 -0.41
CA LYS A 377 19.96 -25.03 -0.82
C LYS A 377 18.56 -24.93 -1.42
N PRO A 378 18.20 -25.74 -2.42
CA PRO A 378 16.82 -25.79 -2.89
C PRO A 378 15.86 -26.22 -1.77
N ALA A 379 14.67 -25.61 -1.74
CA ALA A 379 13.60 -25.95 -0.82
C ALA A 379 12.38 -26.51 -1.56
N ASP A 380 11.94 -27.71 -1.18
CA ASP A 380 10.72 -28.30 -1.70
C ASP A 380 9.53 -27.92 -0.81
N ILE A 381 8.66 -27.07 -1.33
CA ILE A 381 7.40 -26.66 -0.67
C ILE A 381 6.19 -27.48 -1.16
N GLY A 382 6.37 -28.45 -2.05
CA GLY A 382 5.32 -29.39 -2.48
C GLY A 382 4.26 -28.84 -3.43
N GLY A 383 4.43 -27.64 -3.97
CA GLY A 383 3.50 -26.99 -4.90
C GLY A 383 3.75 -25.50 -5.01
N TYR A 384 3.10 -24.80 -5.94
CA TYR A 384 3.22 -23.34 -6.09
C TYR A 384 1.97 -22.61 -5.60
N PHE A 385 0.84 -22.77 -6.28
CA PHE A 385 -0.43 -22.15 -5.85
C PHE A 385 -1.05 -22.81 -4.61
N MET A 386 -0.78 -24.11 -4.43
CA MET A 386 -1.25 -24.90 -3.30
C MET A 386 -0.10 -25.77 -2.79
N PRO A 387 0.84 -25.20 -2.02
CA PRO A 387 1.97 -25.95 -1.46
C PRO A 387 1.50 -26.99 -0.43
N ASP A 388 2.31 -28.02 -0.21
CA ASP A 388 2.08 -28.98 0.86
C ASP A 388 2.33 -28.30 2.22
N GLN A 389 1.31 -28.32 3.10
CA GLN A 389 1.36 -27.58 4.36
C GLN A 389 2.49 -28.04 5.28
N ALA A 390 2.79 -29.34 5.33
CA ALA A 390 3.82 -29.88 6.20
C ALA A 390 5.22 -29.48 5.70
N LYS A 391 5.46 -29.60 4.39
CA LYS A 391 6.70 -29.14 3.74
C LYS A 391 6.89 -27.64 3.90
N PHE A 392 5.87 -26.84 3.61
CA PHE A 392 5.93 -25.39 3.76
C PHE A 392 6.25 -24.98 5.20
N LYS A 393 5.58 -25.57 6.20
CA LYS A 393 5.88 -25.32 7.61
C LYS A 393 7.31 -25.68 7.97
N SER A 394 7.82 -26.81 7.49
CA SER A 394 9.21 -27.22 7.75
C SER A 394 10.23 -26.25 7.15
N VAL A 395 9.93 -25.67 5.98
CA VAL A 395 10.79 -24.68 5.31
C VAL A 395 10.73 -23.32 6.01
N MET A 396 9.54 -22.91 6.46
CA MET A 396 9.32 -21.59 7.07
C MET A 396 9.67 -21.53 8.56
N CYS A 397 9.60 -22.65 9.29
CA CYS A 397 9.92 -22.72 10.72
C CYS A 397 11.12 -23.65 11.03
N PRO A 398 12.31 -23.45 10.42
CA PRO A 398 13.43 -24.38 10.52
C PRO A 398 14.17 -24.32 11.86
N SER A 399 14.00 -23.26 12.66
CA SER A 399 14.65 -23.11 13.96
C SER A 399 13.89 -23.85 15.05
N ALA A 400 14.37 -25.03 15.42
CA ALA A 400 13.82 -25.80 16.54
C ALA A 400 13.92 -25.00 17.86
N THR A 401 15.01 -24.25 18.06
CA THR A 401 15.20 -23.44 19.25
C THR A 401 14.13 -22.36 19.39
N LEU A 402 13.84 -21.63 18.31
CA LEU A 402 12.78 -20.61 18.31
C LEU A 402 11.40 -21.24 18.55
N ASN A 403 11.11 -22.33 17.84
CA ASN A 403 9.82 -23.03 17.95
C ASN A 403 9.57 -23.51 19.40
N ASP A 404 10.59 -24.05 20.07
CA ASP A 404 10.49 -24.50 21.46
C ASP A 404 10.25 -23.34 22.43
N ILE A 405 10.88 -22.18 22.21
CA ILE A 405 10.66 -20.98 23.04
C ILE A 405 9.22 -20.46 22.87
N LEU A 406 8.75 -20.32 21.63
CA LEU A 406 7.41 -19.81 21.33
C LEU A 406 6.30 -20.75 21.78
N SER A 407 6.52 -22.07 21.75
CA SER A 407 5.55 -23.05 22.26
C SER A 407 5.24 -22.86 23.76
N LYS A 408 6.21 -22.34 24.53
CA LYS A 408 6.07 -22.04 25.96
C LYS A 408 5.46 -20.66 26.23
N ALA A 409 5.42 -19.80 25.21
CA ALA A 409 4.77 -18.49 25.26
C ALA A 409 3.26 -18.58 25.01
N ALA A 410 2.78 -19.69 24.43
CA ALA A 410 1.35 -19.96 24.30
C ALA A 410 0.75 -20.23 25.68
N VAL A 411 -0.09 -19.33 26.17
CA VAL A 411 -1.00 -19.63 27.29
C VAL A 411 -2.23 -20.33 26.71
N ALA A 412 -2.67 -21.39 27.39
CA ALA A 412 -3.90 -22.11 27.10
C ALA A 412 -5.16 -21.25 27.26
#